data_AF-A0A6P0YEM5-F1
#
_entry.id   AF-A0A6P0YEM5-F1
#
_cell.length_a   1.000
_cell.length_b   1.000
_cell.length_c   1.000
_cell.angle_alpha   90.00
_cell.angle_beta   90.00
_cell.angle_gamma   90.00
#
_symmetry.space_group_name_H-M   'P 1'
#
loop_
_entity.id
_entity.type
_entity.pdbx_description
1 polymer ?
#
loop_
_entity_poly.entity_id
_entity_poly.type
_entity_poly.pdbx_seq_one_letter_code
_entity_poly.pdbx_strand_id
1 'polypeptide(L)'
;EHSWIEMHRYFWHDKAQLTKIATTSIFIWFGHLLQIWFFTLALNVSVPLLASLALSPLAILAGLLPLTFAGVGTRDAAFILFYQPYFSTEVGAALGLLCTSRYVLPAIAGLPFFGQYLMAMEKMQNIRKSQ
;
A
#
# COMPACT_ATOMS: atom_id res chain seq x y z
N GLU A 1 -22.67 7.03 -18.20
CA GLU A 1 -22.45 8.44 -18.61
C GLU A 1 -22.91 9.45 -17.55
N HIS A 2 -24.18 9.40 -17.11
CA HIS A 2 -24.71 10.30 -16.08
C HIS A 2 -23.91 10.32 -14.75
N SER A 3 -23.51 9.16 -14.25
CA SER A 3 -22.72 9.04 -13.01
C SER A 3 -21.32 9.65 -13.08
N TRP A 4 -20.68 9.65 -14.26
CA TRP A 4 -19.36 10.25 -14.47
C TRP A 4 -19.43 11.79 -14.41
N ILE A 5 -20.44 12.36 -15.07
CA ILE A 5 -20.69 13.80 -15.08
C ILE A 5 -21.08 14.30 -13.68
N GLU A 6 -21.86 13.51 -12.94
CA GLU A 6 -22.27 13.81 -11.58
C GLU A 6 -21.09 13.76 -10.60
N MET A 7 -20.20 12.77 -10.72
CA MET A 7 -18.96 12.71 -9.96
C MET A 7 -18.06 13.91 -10.25
N HIS A 8 -17.87 14.27 -11.53
CA HIS A 8 -17.08 15.44 -11.92
C HIS A 8 -17.67 16.72 -11.33
N ARG A 9 -18.99 16.89 -11.36
CA ARG A 9 -19.64 18.07 -10.79
C ARG A 9 -19.42 18.17 -9.28
N TYR A 10 -19.54 17.05 -8.56
CA TYR A 10 -19.22 16.97 -7.13
C TYR A 10 -17.75 17.28 -6.84
N PHE A 11 -16.85 16.73 -7.64
CA PHE A 11 -15.40 16.88 -7.48
C PHE A 11 -14.94 18.34 -7.62
N TRP A 12 -15.56 19.09 -8.53
CA TRP A 12 -15.23 20.50 -8.77
C TRP A 12 -16.03 21.49 -7.91
N HIS A 13 -17.10 21.03 -7.24
CA HIS A 13 -17.94 21.88 -6.40
C HIS A 13 -17.26 22.27 -5.08
N ASP A 14 -16.55 21.34 -4.44
CA ASP A 14 -15.88 21.56 -3.16
C ASP A 14 -14.35 21.48 -3.30
N LYS A 15 -13.76 22.64 -3.60
CA LYS A 15 -12.31 22.79 -3.72
C LYS A 15 -11.57 22.47 -2.43
N ALA A 16 -12.17 22.69 -1.26
CA ALA A 16 -11.54 22.43 0.03
C ALA A 16 -11.46 20.93 0.32
N GLN A 17 -12.54 20.18 0.06
CA GLN A 17 -12.54 18.71 0.07
C GLN A 17 -11.48 18.16 -0.90
N LEU A 18 -11.43 18.69 -2.11
CA LEU A 18 -10.47 18.26 -3.13
C LEU A 18 -9.03 18.47 -2.68
N THR A 19 -8.68 19.64 -2.15
CA THR A 19 -7.36 19.91 -1.59
C THR A 19 -7.03 18.99 -0.43
N LYS A 20 -8.00 18.71 0.45
CA LYS A 20 -7.82 17.79 1.58
C LYS A 20 -7.51 16.38 1.09
N ILE A 21 -8.28 15.86 0.14
CA ILE A 21 -8.08 14.53 -0.45
C ILE A 21 -6.72 14.46 -1.14
N ALA A 22 -6.40 15.42 -2.02
CA ALA A 22 -5.14 15.46 -2.74
C ALA A 22 -3.93 15.50 -1.79
N THR A 23 -3.96 16.37 -0.78
CA THR A 23 -2.88 16.50 0.20
C THR A 23 -2.73 15.22 1.02
N THR A 24 -3.85 14.63 1.45
CA THR A 24 -3.84 13.38 2.21
C THR A 24 -3.28 12.23 1.38
N SER A 25 -3.67 12.13 0.10
CA SER A 25 -3.13 11.12 -0.82
C SER A 25 -1.64 11.30 -1.04
N ILE A 26 -1.16 12.51 -1.31
CA ILE A 26 0.28 12.79 -1.48
C ILE A 26 1.04 12.42 -0.20
N PHE A 27 0.52 12.79 0.96
CA PHE A 27 1.13 12.46 2.25
C PHE A 27 1.23 10.95 2.49
N ILE A 28 0.16 10.20 2.21
CA ILE A 28 0.15 8.74 2.35
C ILE A 28 1.14 8.09 1.38
N TRP A 29 1.18 8.54 0.13
CA TRP A 29 2.11 8.03 -0.87
C TRP A 29 3.56 8.33 -0.50
N PHE A 30 3.84 9.56 -0.06
CA PHE A 30 5.16 9.92 0.42
C PHE A 30 5.57 9.09 1.65
N GLY A 31 4.67 8.92 2.61
CA GLY A 31 4.89 8.04 3.77
C GLY A 31 5.16 6.58 3.36
N HIS A 32 4.51 6.09 2.31
CA HIS A 32 4.78 4.77 1.76
C HIS A 32 6.19 4.66 1.17
N LEU A 33 6.65 5.67 0.41
CA LEU A 33 8.02 5.69 -0.14
C LEU A 33 9.07 5.80 0.98
N LEU A 34 8.82 6.62 1.99
CA LEU A 34 9.67 6.71 3.18
C LEU A 34 9.73 5.39 3.95
N GLN A 35 8.63 4.66 4.05
CA GLN A 35 8.61 3.35 4.69
C GLN A 35 9.53 2.36 3.98
N ILE A 36 9.55 2.35 2.65
CA ILE A 36 10.47 1.49 1.87
C ILE A 36 11.93 1.89 2.14
N TRP A 37 12.23 3.18 2.21
CA TRP A 37 13.56 3.65 2.58
C TRP A 37 13.94 3.26 4.01
N PHE A 38 13.03 3.36 4.99
CA PHE A 38 13.28 2.88 6.34
C PHE A 38 13.56 1.38 6.40
N PHE A 39 12.98 0.58 5.50
CA PHE A 39 13.31 -0.84 5.41
C PHE A 39 14.73 -1.09 4.93
N THR A 40 15.27 -0.27 4.02
CA THR A 40 16.69 -0.41 3.65
C THR A 40 17.59 -0.14 4.85
N LEU A 41 17.25 0.86 5.66
CA LEU A 41 17.96 1.15 6.91
C LEU A 41 17.79 0.02 7.94
N ALA A 42 16.61 -0.58 8.06
CA ALA A 42 16.35 -1.71 8.95
C ALA A 42 17.13 -2.97 8.54
N LEU A 43 17.42 -3.13 7.25
CA LEU A 43 18.32 -4.16 6.72
C LEU A 43 19.81 -3.80 6.85
N ASN A 44 20.12 -2.72 7.57
CA ASN A 44 21.48 -2.21 7.79
C ASN A 44 22.20 -1.80 6.49
N VAL A 45 21.46 -1.31 5.50
CA VAL A 45 22.02 -0.76 4.26
C VAL A 45 21.63 0.69 4.04
N SER A 46 22.60 1.50 3.65
CA SER A 46 22.41 2.92 3.36
C SER A 46 22.18 3.14 1.87
N VAL A 47 20.95 3.47 1.50
CA VAL A 47 20.61 3.98 0.17
C VAL A 47 20.32 5.48 0.32
N PRO A 48 20.90 6.35 -0.53
CA PRO A 48 20.54 7.76 -0.52
C PRO A 48 19.03 7.94 -0.65
N LEU A 49 18.43 8.77 0.21
CA LEU A 49 16.98 8.96 0.26
C LEU A 49 16.41 9.30 -1.12
N LEU A 50 17.03 10.23 -1.84
CA LEU A 50 16.56 10.65 -3.16
C LEU A 50 16.60 9.51 -4.19
N ALA A 51 17.61 8.65 -4.14
CA ALA A 51 17.68 7.47 -4.98
C ALA A 51 16.55 6.48 -4.64
N SER A 52 16.31 6.22 -3.35
CA SER A 52 15.22 5.35 -2.93
C SER A 52 13.84 5.90 -3.31
N LEU A 53 13.63 7.21 -3.19
CA LEU A 53 12.41 7.89 -3.62
C LEU A 53 12.18 7.81 -5.14
N ALA A 54 13.24 7.79 -5.95
CA ALA A 54 13.14 7.64 -7.40
C ALA A 54 12.91 6.18 -7.84
N LEU A 55 13.57 5.22 -7.20
CA LEU A 55 13.55 3.80 -7.58
C LEU A 55 12.32 3.05 -7.03
N SER A 56 11.86 3.39 -5.83
CA SER A 56 10.73 2.70 -5.19
C SER A 56 9.43 2.78 -6.00
N PRO A 57 9.02 3.94 -6.57
CA PRO A 57 7.85 4.02 -7.44
C PRO A 57 7.95 3.10 -8.66
N LEU A 58 9.14 3.00 -9.28
CA LEU A 58 9.36 2.11 -10.42
C LEU A 58 9.17 0.64 -10.04
N ALA A 59 9.69 0.24 -8.87
CA ALA A 59 9.49 -1.12 -8.35
C ALA A 59 8.02 -1.41 -8.00
N ILE A 60 7.30 -0.44 -7.44
CA ILE A 60 5.86 -0.55 -7.18
C ILE A 60 5.08 -0.71 -8.50
N LEU A 61 5.37 0.11 -9.50
CA LEU A 61 4.74 0.02 -10.81
C LEU A 61 4.97 -1.35 -11.46
N ALA A 62 6.19 -1.90 -11.34
CA ALA A 62 6.47 -3.26 -11.79
C ALA A 62 5.63 -4.31 -11.03
N GLY A 63 5.46 -4.14 -9.71
CA GLY A 63 4.61 -5.01 -8.89
C GLY A 63 3.11 -4.91 -9.19
N LEU A 64 2.64 -3.79 -9.76
CA LEU A 64 1.25 -3.62 -10.18
C LEU A 64 0.93 -4.34 -11.49
N LEU A 65 1.96 -4.82 -12.22
CA LEU A 65 1.74 -5.69 -13.37
C LEU A 65 1.08 -7.00 -12.88
N PRO A 66 0.00 -7.47 -13.54
CA PRO A 66 -0.78 -8.62 -13.10
C PRO A 66 -0.08 -9.95 -13.45
N LEU A 67 1.21 -10.06 -13.15
CA LEU A 67 2.04 -11.24 -13.38
C LEU A 67 2.08 -12.14 -12.14
N THR A 68 1.89 -11.56 -10.95
CA THR A 68 2.01 -12.26 -9.66
C THR A 68 0.95 -11.78 -8.66
N PHE A 69 0.62 -12.63 -7.68
CA PHE A 69 -0.34 -12.27 -6.63
C PHE A 69 0.19 -11.11 -5.79
N ALA A 70 -0.58 -10.01 -5.73
CA ALA A 70 -0.22 -8.79 -5.00
C ALA A 70 1.16 -8.20 -5.38
N GLY A 71 1.69 -8.55 -6.56
CA GLY A 71 3.02 -8.14 -7.00
C GLY A 71 4.21 -8.84 -6.32
N VAL A 72 3.96 -9.89 -5.52
CA VAL A 72 4.99 -10.68 -4.82
C VAL A 72 5.83 -11.41 -5.86
N GLY A 73 7.15 -11.17 -5.86
CA GLY A 73 8.05 -11.66 -6.90
C GLY A 73 8.35 -10.61 -7.98
N THR A 74 7.36 -10.05 -8.69
CA THR A 74 7.64 -9.04 -9.75
C THR A 74 8.22 -7.75 -9.17
N ARG A 75 7.62 -7.25 -8.08
CA ARG A 75 8.14 -6.11 -7.32
C ARG A 75 9.51 -6.42 -6.72
N ASP A 76 9.66 -7.63 -6.19
CA ASP A 76 10.86 -8.02 -5.44
C ASP A 76 12.05 -8.20 -6.40
N ALA A 77 11.82 -8.73 -7.60
CA ALA A 77 12.77 -8.73 -8.69
C ALA A 77 13.12 -7.30 -9.15
N ALA A 78 12.14 -6.41 -9.22
CA ALA A 78 12.39 -5.00 -9.53
C ALA A 78 13.25 -4.31 -8.47
N PHE A 79 13.07 -4.62 -7.17
CA PHE A 79 13.97 -4.14 -6.13
C PHE A 79 15.39 -4.64 -6.35
N ILE A 80 15.59 -5.94 -6.60
CA ILE A 80 16.91 -6.52 -6.88
C ILE A 80 17.58 -5.82 -8.07
N LEU A 81 16.84 -5.62 -9.17
CA LEU A 81 17.38 -5.04 -10.40
C LEU A 81 17.69 -3.55 -10.25
N PHE A 82 16.76 -2.76 -9.70
CA PHE A 82 16.91 -1.30 -9.62
C PHE A 82 17.87 -0.86 -8.51
N TYR A 83 17.96 -1.63 -7.41
CA TYR A 83 18.84 -1.30 -6.29
C TYR A 83 20.18 -2.04 -6.32
N GLN A 84 20.48 -2.78 -7.40
CA GLN A 84 21.75 -3.48 -7.58
C GLN A 84 23.00 -2.61 -7.29
N PRO A 85 23.04 -1.29 -7.60
CA PRO A 85 24.17 -0.44 -7.25
C PRO A 85 24.35 -0.16 -5.76
N TYR A 86 23.32 -0.42 -4.95
CA TYR A 86 23.28 -0.07 -3.52
C TYR A 86 23.39 -1.27 -2.59
N PHE A 87 22.88 -2.43 -2.99
CA PHE A 87 22.93 -3.64 -2.17
C PHE A 87 22.83 -4.94 -2.97
N SER A 88 23.17 -6.04 -2.30
CA SER A 88 23.16 -7.38 -2.89
C SER A 88 21.74 -7.92 -3.09
N THR A 89 21.63 -8.97 -3.92
CA THR A 89 20.38 -9.65 -4.24
C THR A 89 19.65 -10.14 -2.99
N GLU A 90 20.38 -10.61 -1.98
CA GLU A 90 19.82 -11.13 -0.73
C GLU A 90 19.10 -10.01 0.05
N VAL A 91 19.68 -8.82 0.10
CA VAL A 91 19.07 -7.64 0.71
C VAL A 91 17.83 -7.21 -0.08
N GLY A 92 17.88 -7.25 -1.41
CA GLY A 92 16.74 -6.95 -2.26
C GLY A 92 15.56 -7.91 -2.04
N ALA A 93 15.83 -9.21 -1.89
CA ALA A 93 14.83 -10.21 -1.55
C ALA A 93 14.25 -9.96 -0.15
N ALA A 94 15.08 -9.65 0.84
CA ALA A 94 14.64 -9.31 2.20
C ALA A 94 13.78 -8.04 2.23
N LEU A 95 14.11 -7.03 1.42
CA LEU A 95 13.30 -5.82 1.25
C LEU A 95 11.91 -6.15 0.69
N GLY A 96 11.85 -7.03 -0.32
CA GLY A 96 10.59 -7.56 -0.85
C GLY A 96 9.73 -8.26 0.20
N LEU A 97 10.34 -9.09 1.07
CA LEU A 97 9.66 -9.74 2.18
C LEU A 97 9.10 -8.72 3.20
N LEU A 98 9.86 -7.68 3.55
CA LEU A 98 9.38 -6.58 4.40
C LEU A 98 8.21 -5.82 3.74
N CYS A 99 8.24 -5.63 2.42
CA CYS A 99 7.11 -5.04 1.71
C CYS A 99 5.87 -5.94 1.71
N THR A 100 6.02 -7.27 1.71
CA THR A 100 4.91 -8.22 1.83
C THR A 100 4.36 -8.27 3.26
N SER A 101 5.22 -8.15 4.28
CA SER A 101 4.80 -8.11 5.68
C SER A 101 3.86 -6.94 5.98
N ARG A 102 3.95 -5.84 5.22
CA ARG A 102 2.99 -4.72 5.25
C ARG A 102 1.55 -5.15 5.00
N TYR A 103 1.30 -6.21 4.22
CA TYR A 103 -0.06 -6.73 4.02
C TYR A 103 -0.43 -7.75 5.10
N VAL A 104 0.52 -8.59 5.50
CA VAL A 104 0.32 -9.70 6.44
C VAL A 104 0.10 -9.19 7.86
N LEU A 105 0.92 -8.24 8.34
CA LEU A 105 0.87 -7.77 9.72
C LEU A 105 -0.44 -7.04 10.05
N PRO A 106 -0.96 -6.10 9.24
CA PRO A 106 -2.27 -5.50 9.49
C PRO A 106 -3.41 -6.52 9.42
N ALA A 107 -3.32 -7.53 8.54
CA ALA A 107 -4.33 -8.57 8.46
C ALA A 107 -4.38 -9.39 9.77
N ILE A 108 -3.21 -9.81 10.29
CA ILE A 108 -3.12 -10.52 11.57
C ILE A 108 -3.60 -9.62 12.73
N ALA A 109 -3.18 -8.35 12.75
CA ALA A 109 -3.60 -7.39 13.77
C ALA A 109 -5.11 -7.08 13.74
N GLY A 110 -5.76 -7.24 12.58
CA GLY A 110 -7.20 -7.09 12.42
C GLY A 110 -8.03 -8.30 12.89
N LEU A 111 -7.44 -9.50 12.96
CA LEU A 111 -8.16 -10.74 13.34
C LEU A 111 -8.90 -10.65 14.69
N PRO A 112 -8.33 -10.08 15.78
CA PRO A 112 -9.03 -9.98 17.06
C PRO A 112 -10.35 -9.18 16.97
N PHE A 113 -10.44 -8.22 16.05
CA PHE A 113 -11.63 -7.37 15.87
C PHE A 113 -12.67 -8.03 14.96
N PHE A 114 -12.26 -8.99 14.13
CA PHE A 114 -13.13 -9.67 13.18
C PHE A 114 -14.23 -10.50 13.87
N GLY A 115 -13.91 -11.15 14.99
CA GLY A 115 -14.90 -11.91 15.77
C GLY A 115 -16.06 -11.04 16.29
N GLN A 116 -15.75 -9.84 16.80
CA GLN A 116 -16.76 -8.89 17.28
C GLN A 116 -17.68 -8.42 16.15
N TYR A 117 -17.09 -8.19 14.96
CA TYR A 117 -17.84 -7.82 13.77
C TYR A 117 -18.80 -8.94 13.33
N LEU A 118 -18.37 -10.20 13.30
CA LEU A 118 -19.22 -11.34 12.94
C LEU A 118 -20.41 -11.49 13.90
N MET A 119 -20.18 -11.38 15.22
CA MET A 119 -21.26 -11.42 16.22
C MET A 119 -22.25 -10.27 16.04
N ALA A 120 -21.77 -9.06 15.73
CA ALA A 120 -22.64 -7.92 15.45
C ALA A 120 -23.48 -8.15 14.18
N MET A 121 -22.90 -8.74 13.13
CA MET A 121 -23.62 -9.10 11.91
C MET A 121 -24.72 -10.14 12.16
N GLU A 122 -24.42 -11.19 12.92
CA GLU A 122 -25.39 -12.24 13.26
C GLU A 122 -26.56 -11.67 14.07
N LYS A 123 -26.27 -10.80 15.04
CA LYS A 123 -27.30 -10.08 15.81
C LYS A 123 -28.21 -9.24 14.90
N MET A 124 -27.65 -8.49 13.95
CA MET A 124 -28.43 -7.70 12.99
C MET A 124 -29.30 -8.56 12.07
N GLN A 125 -28.79 -9.71 11.60
CA GLN A 125 -29.57 -10.64 10.78
C GLN A 125 -30.73 -11.27 11.56
N ASN A 126 -30.52 -11.62 12.83
CA ASN A 126 -31.57 -12.19 13.68
C ASN A 126 -32.69 -11.18 13.98
N ILE A 127 -32.36 -9.91 14.22
CA ILE A 127 -33.36 -8.83 14.38
C ILE A 127 -34.20 -8.67 13.10
N ARG A 128 -33.55 -8.70 11.93
CA ARG A 128 -34.24 -8.59 10.64
C ARG A 128 -35.16 -9.77 10.32
N LYS A 129 -34.90 -10.96 10.88
CA LYS A 129 -35.77 -12.15 10.72
C LYS A 129 -36.93 -12.18 11.71
N SER A 130 -36.86 -11.44 12.82
CA SER A 130 -37.92 -11.33 13.83
C SER A 130 -38.95 -10.23 13.57
N GLN A 131 -38.72 -9.41 12.53
CA GLN A 131 -39.69 -8.44 11.98
C GLN A 131 -40.32 -8.99 10.72
#